data_AF-G7J0N2-F1
#
_entry.id   AF-G7J0N2-F1
#
_cell.length_a   1.000
_cell.length_b   1.000
_cell.length_c   1.000
_cell.angle_alpha   90.00
_cell.angle_beta   90.00
_cell.angle_gamma   90.00
#
_symmetry.space_group_name_H-M   'P 1'
#
loop_
_entity.id
_entity.type
_entity.pdbx_description
1 polymer ?
#
loop_
_entity_poly.entity_id
_entity_poly.type
_entity_poly.pdbx_seq_one_letter_code
_entity_poly.pdbx_strand_id
1 'polypeptide(L)' 'MAQIFKFVYVMIIFIYLFLVLTNVDAGIRCHDVSECPKGLYCNVGSHMECVKHQCKCIKNFEPIDLA' A
#
# COMPACT_ATOMS: atom_id res chain seq x y z
N MET A 1 0.36 -6.22 -40.45
CA MET A 1 1.53 -5.96 -39.56
C MET A 1 1.25 -4.85 -38.54
N ALA A 2 0.84 -3.64 -38.96
CA ALA A 2 0.53 -2.52 -38.05
C ALA A 2 -0.53 -2.80 -36.96
N GLN A 3 -1.51 -3.68 -37.24
CA GLN A 3 -2.56 -4.06 -36.29
C GLN A 3 -2.04 -4.86 -35.09
N ILE A 4 -1.04 -5.71 -35.31
CA ILE A 4 -0.43 -6.53 -34.25
C ILE A 4 0.40 -5.63 -33.33
N PHE A 5 1.14 -4.68 -33.90
CA PHE A 5 1.89 -3.69 -33.13
C PHE A 5 0.99 -2.83 -32.22
N LYS A 6 -0.20 -2.44 -32.70
CA LYS A 6 -1.20 -1.74 -31.86
C LYS A 6 -1.65 -2.59 -30.69
N PHE A 7 -1.94 -3.87 -30.91
CA PHE A 7 -2.37 -4.77 -29.84
C PHE A 7 -1.29 -4.96 -28.77
N VAL A 8 -0.05 -5.21 -29.20
CA VAL A 8 1.11 -5.33 -28.29
C VAL A 8 1.31 -4.05 -27.48
N TYR A 9 1.18 -2.89 -28.10
CA TYR A 9 1.34 -1.60 -27.42
C TYR A 9 0.28 -1.39 -26.31
N VAL A 10 -0.97 -1.73 -26.58
CA VAL A 10 -2.05 -1.65 -25.57
C VAL A 10 -1.80 -2.63 -24.42
N MET A 11 -1.35 -3.87 -24.69
CA MET A 11 -1.01 -4.83 -23.64
C MET A 11 0.13 -4.33 -22.76
N ILE A 12 1.18 -3.76 -23.36
CA ILE A 12 2.31 -3.18 -22.63
C ILE A 12 1.81 -2.07 -21.71
N ILE A 13 1.01 -1.12 -22.21
CA ILE A 13 0.45 -0.04 -21.38
C ILE A 13 -0.36 -0.60 -20.20
N PHE A 14 -1.20 -1.61 -20.44
CA PHE A 14 -1.99 -2.23 -19.38
C PHE A 14 -1.11 -2.84 -18.28
N ILE A 15 -0.05 -3.55 -18.67
CA ILE A 15 0.90 -4.17 -17.73
C ILE A 15 1.65 -3.09 -16.95
N TYR A 16 2.10 -2.02 -17.61
CA TYR A 16 2.76 -0.89 -16.95
C TYR A 16 1.87 -0.20 -15.93
N LEU A 17 0.60 0.07 -16.27
CA LEU A 17 -0.35 0.67 -15.35
C LEU A 17 -0.56 -0.21 -14.11
N PHE A 18 -0.69 -1.53 -14.29
CA PHE A 18 -0.81 -2.48 -13.19
C PHE A 18 0.43 -2.47 -12.29
N LEU A 19 1.62 -2.52 -12.88
CA LEU A 19 2.89 -2.48 -12.16
C LEU A 19 3.05 -1.18 -11.38
N VAL A 20 2.73 -0.03 -11.97
CA VAL A 20 2.78 1.27 -11.29
C VAL A 20 1.83 1.30 -10.09
N LEU A 21 0.60 0.85 -10.25
CA LEU A 21 -0.37 0.77 -9.15
C LEU A 21 0.13 -0.13 -8.01
N THR A 22 0.68 -1.30 -8.33
CA THR A 22 1.25 -2.19 -7.31
C THR A 22 2.49 -1.63 -6.62
N ASN A 23 3.24 -0.72 -7.27
CA ASN A 23 4.35 0.00 -6.64
C ASN A 23 3.87 1.16 -5.76
N VAL A 24 2.74 1.80 -6.11
CA VAL A 24 2.11 2.81 -5.24
C VAL A 24 1.54 2.16 -3.97
N ASP A 25 0.97 0.96 -4.11
CA ASP A 25 0.55 0.12 -2.97
C ASP A 25 1.70 -0.64 -2.30
N ALA A 26 2.93 -0.53 -2.81
CA ALA A 26 4.12 -1.00 -2.13
C ALA A 26 4.44 -0.01 -1.00
N GLY A 27 3.61 -0.03 0.03
CA GLY A 27 3.93 0.58 1.31
C GLY A 27 5.30 0.10 1.81
N ILE A 28 5.85 0.85 2.76
CA ILE A 28 7.17 0.55 3.32
C ILE A 28 7.17 -0.88 3.84
N ARG A 29 8.04 -1.70 3.26
CA ARG A 29 8.19 -3.09 3.67
C ARG A 29 8.69 -3.15 5.10
N CYS A 30 8.07 -3.99 5.90
CA CYS A 30 8.47 -4.25 7.26
C CYS A 30 8.33 -5.74 7.57
N HIS A 31 9.19 -6.26 8.44
CA HIS A 31 8.96 -7.50 9.18
C HIS A 31 8.53 -7.24 10.62
N ASP A 32 9.03 -6.12 11.16
CA ASP A 32 8.72 -5.65 12.51
C ASP A 32 8.32 -4.17 12.47
N VAL A 33 7.48 -3.74 13.42
CA VAL A 33 7.06 -2.33 13.53
C VAL A 33 8.25 -1.38 13.75
N SER A 34 9.35 -1.87 14.30
CA SER A 34 10.58 -1.12 14.52
C SER A 34 11.27 -0.69 13.21
N GLU A 35 11.01 -1.39 12.11
CA GLU A 35 11.54 -1.08 10.77
C GLU A 35 10.74 0.02 10.08
N CYS A 36 9.55 0.34 10.59
CA CYS A 36 8.74 1.42 10.09
C CYS A 36 9.38 2.79 10.44
N PRO A 37 9.42 3.74 9.51
CA PRO A 37 10.02 5.04 9.78
C PRO A 37 9.23 5.77 10.86
N LYS A 38 9.93 6.11 11.95
CA LYS A 38 9.40 6.85 13.09
C LYS A 38 8.88 8.26 12.76
N GLY A 39 9.17 8.76 11.56
CA GLY A 39 8.65 10.03 11.04
C GLY A 39 7.26 9.93 10.42
N LEU A 40 6.70 8.73 10.27
CA LEU A 40 5.33 8.54 9.79
C LEU A 40 4.39 8.64 10.99
N TYR A 41 3.86 9.85 11.21
CA TYR A 41 2.90 10.10 12.27
C TYR A 41 1.53 9.59 11.84
N CYS A 42 1.01 8.59 12.54
CA CYS A 42 -0.38 8.17 12.40
C CYS A 42 -1.31 9.23 13.02
N ASN A 43 -2.54 9.32 12.50
CA ASN A 43 -3.52 10.28 13.02
C ASN A 43 -3.89 9.94 14.48
N VAL A 44 -4.40 10.90 15.24
CA VAL A 44 -4.77 10.71 16.66
C VAL A 44 -5.75 9.53 16.79
N GLY A 45 -5.45 8.58 17.68
CA GLY A 45 -6.25 7.35 17.86
C GLY A 45 -5.87 6.20 16.92
N SER A 46 -4.77 6.32 16.16
CA SER A 46 -4.18 5.23 15.40
C SER A 46 -2.71 5.02 15.74
N HIS A 47 -2.26 3.77 15.73
CA HIS A 47 -0.86 3.40 15.88
C HIS A 47 -0.35 2.70 14.63
N MET A 48 0.96 2.71 14.48
CA MET A 48 1.64 2.08 13.37
C MET A 48 1.80 0.59 13.68
N GLU A 49 1.43 -0.26 12.73
CA GLU A 49 1.66 -1.70 12.79
C GLU A 49 2.24 -2.21 11.47
N CYS A 50 3.01 -3.29 11.56
CA CYS A 50 3.44 -4.02 10.39
C CYS A 50 2.40 -5.08 10.01
N VAL A 51 1.55 -4.78 9.03
CA VAL A 51 0.50 -5.70 8.58
C VAL A 51 0.78 -6.14 7.15
N LYS A 52 0.85 -7.45 6.94
CA LYS A 52 1.14 -8.05 5.61
C LYS A 52 2.44 -7.51 5.00
N HIS A 53 3.48 -7.39 5.82
CA HIS A 53 4.77 -6.81 5.44
C HIS A 53 4.72 -5.36 4.95
N GLN A 54 3.71 -4.60 5.37
CA GLN A 54 3.59 -3.19 5.07
C GLN A 54 3.29 -2.41 6.33
N CYS A 55 3.97 -1.28 6.50
CA CYS A 55 3.65 -0.35 7.57
C CYS A 55 2.30 0.30 7.30
N LYS A 56 1.33 0.10 8.21
CA LYS A 56 -0.01 0.69 8.12
C LYS A 56 -0.39 1.35 9.45
N CYS A 57 -1.15 2.44 9.36
CA CYS A 57 -1.78 3.04 10.53
C CYS A 57 -3.12 2.33 10.78
N ILE A 58 -3.24 1.65 11.91
CA ILE A 58 -4.48 1.01 12.34
C ILE A 58 -5.10 1.88 13.41
N LYS A 59 -6.40 2.16 13.30
CA LYS A 59 -7.14 2.82 14.38
C LYS A 59 -7.32 1.82 15.52
N ASN A 60 -7.09 2.26 16.75
CA ASN A 60 -7.66 1.57 17.89
C ASN A 60 -9.19 1.72 17.76
N PHE A 61 -9.87 0.68 17.31
CA PHE A 61 -11.28 0.54 17.68
C PHE A 61 -11.26 0.21 19.17
N GLU A 62 -11.15 1.22 20.03
CA GLU A 62 -11.83 1.11 21.32
C GLU A 62 -13.31 0.89 20.97
N PRO A 63 -13.93 -0.24 21.37
CA PRO A 63 -15.38 -0.27 21.39
C PRO A 63 -15.80 0.90 22.27
N ILE A 64 -16.72 1.72 21.77
CA ILE A 64 -17.41 2.70 22.61
C ILE A 64 -18.25 1.87 23.58
N ASP A 65 -17.64 1.42 24.68
CA ASP A 65 -18.37 0.93 25.84
C ASP A 65 -18.95 2.16 26.53
N LEU A 66 -20.12 2.55 26.05
CA LEU A 66 -21.02 3.49 26.70
C LEU A 66 -21.58 2.78 27.94
N ALA A 67 -20.95 2.98 29.09
CA ALA A 67 -21.45 2.61 30.42
C ALA A 67 -21.77 3.86 31.23
#